data_AF-A0A7G1PB86-F1
#
_entry.id   AF-A0A7G1PB86-F1
#
_cell.length_a   1.000
_cell.length_b   1.000
_cell.length_c   1.000
_cell.angle_alpha   90.00
_cell.angle_beta   90.00
_cell.angle_gamma   90.00
#
_symmetry.space_group_name_H-M   'P 1'
#
loop_
_entity.id
_entity.type
_entity.pdbx_description
1 polymer ?
#
loop_
_entity_poly.entity_id
_entity_poly.type
_entity_poly.pdbx_seq_one_letter_code
_entity_poly.pdbx_strand_id
1 'polypeptide(L)'
;MTLEDLLMNSPAFLDGEQGESRLNRHLVDQLRHGPVVGFREEDVAYHLLCLLETELPGNNQGIGLTDHEVADVLRCADAVLARLNIIRRVPFRTRREYWEHVNTQGSITEICGPILGKLADLERDASRAGFRGVNGDLRNIIFAAKDKPEIVWINFDQGIYEITNNADCLKYDRPIPAAGLTMTDLLDWWKHRDGNYSLAPAVRLQRLKTKLADSCSPKSPLEKHLLRVYWEFAHARGFDATPAILPQVYLHYDPIAQRVRDDQGGRIIPLQVRDFMLFTSGGRRIILEIDGIQHYSSDDGLPAPREYAKMTKEDRRLRLQGYEVYRFGGYEFQERQEPDKMLMEFFAEVLAL
;
A
#
# COMPACT_ATOMS: atom_id res chain seq x y z
N MET A 1 1.67 -1.21 8.97
CA MET A 1 2.94 -0.65 9.49
C MET A 1 3.71 -0.09 8.32
N THR A 2 4.46 1.00 8.51
CA THR A 2 5.43 1.54 7.55
C THR A 2 6.84 1.53 8.17
N LEU A 3 7.86 1.82 7.35
CA LEU A 3 9.22 2.05 7.88
C LEU A 3 9.29 3.27 8.80
N GLU A 4 8.43 4.28 8.57
CA GLU A 4 8.35 5.47 9.41
C GLU A 4 7.79 5.16 10.80
N ASP A 5 6.89 4.17 10.95
CA ASP A 5 6.42 3.78 12.28
C ASP A 5 7.57 3.26 13.17
N LEU A 6 8.56 2.59 12.55
CA LEU A 6 9.73 2.03 13.22
C LEU A 6 10.80 3.09 13.55
N LEU A 7 10.71 4.29 12.97
CA LEU A 7 11.74 5.33 13.06
C LEU A 7 11.13 6.63 13.61
N MET A 8 11.77 7.22 14.61
CA MET A 8 11.41 8.55 15.11
C MET A 8 12.33 9.60 14.50
N ASN A 9 11.74 10.65 13.91
CA ASN A 9 12.48 11.83 13.48
C ASN A 9 12.72 12.73 14.69
N SER A 10 13.99 12.99 15.03
CA SER A 10 14.32 14.06 15.99
C SER A 10 14.04 15.43 15.35
N PRO A 11 13.47 16.41 16.07
CA PRO A 11 13.35 17.77 15.55
C PRO A 11 14.74 18.33 15.27
N ALA A 12 14.91 18.97 14.11
CA ALA A 12 16.15 19.64 13.75
C ALA A 12 16.46 20.72 14.79
N PHE A 13 17.62 20.64 15.43
CA PHE A 13 18.17 21.77 16.18
C PHE A 13 18.61 22.86 15.18
N LEU A 14 18.58 24.11 15.64
CA LEU A 14 18.61 25.36 14.83
C LEU A 14 19.86 25.58 13.93
N ASP A 15 20.76 24.61 13.76
CA ASP A 15 22.05 24.76 13.05
C ASP A 15 22.24 23.80 11.87
N GLY A 16 21.21 23.57 11.05
CA GLY A 16 21.37 22.96 9.72
C GLY A 16 21.87 21.50 9.69
N GLU A 17 21.85 20.78 10.82
CA GLU A 17 22.08 19.33 10.84
C GLU A 17 20.81 18.57 10.41
N GLN A 18 20.95 17.66 9.44
CA GLN A 18 19.89 16.73 9.05
C GLN A 18 19.50 15.89 10.29
N GLY A 19 18.21 15.84 10.62
CA GLY A 19 17.73 15.15 11.81
C GLY A 19 18.14 13.66 11.83
N GLU A 20 18.73 13.20 12.93
CA GLU A 20 19.03 11.78 13.12
C GLU A 20 17.74 10.96 13.19
N SER A 21 17.54 10.04 12.25
CA SER A 21 16.48 9.04 12.33
C SER A 21 16.86 7.98 13.37
N ARG A 22 16.11 7.90 14.47
CA ARG A 22 16.36 6.99 15.60
C ARG A 22 15.33 5.89 15.63
N LEU A 23 15.68 4.71 16.15
CA LEU A 23 14.72 3.61 16.28
C LEU A 23 13.62 3.96 17.29
N ASN A 24 12.36 3.70 16.94
CA ASN A 24 11.26 3.71 17.90
C ASN A 24 11.36 2.47 18.82
N ARG A 25 12.27 2.53 19.78
CA ARG A 25 12.60 1.40 20.67
C ARG A 25 11.39 0.88 21.45
N HIS A 26 10.47 1.77 21.82
CA HIS A 26 9.25 1.38 22.53
C HIS A 26 8.38 0.47 21.65
N LEU A 27 8.15 0.85 20.39
CA LEU A 27 7.38 0.03 19.46
C LEU A 27 8.10 -1.29 19.15
N VAL A 28 9.40 -1.24 18.89
CA VAL A 28 10.19 -2.45 18.58
C VAL A 28 10.17 -3.45 19.74
N ASP A 29 10.23 -2.97 20.98
CA ASP A 29 10.15 -3.83 22.16
C ASP A 29 8.75 -4.44 22.33
N GLN A 30 7.69 -3.68 22.07
CA GLN A 30 6.32 -4.23 22.06
C GLN A 30 6.16 -5.33 21.01
N LEU A 31 6.58 -5.04 19.77
CA LEU A 31 6.52 -5.98 18.63
C LEU A 31 7.34 -7.25 18.89
N ARG A 32 8.45 -7.15 19.62
CA ARG A 32 9.26 -8.30 19.99
C ARG A 32 8.51 -9.23 20.94
N HIS A 33 7.85 -8.68 21.95
CA HIS A 33 7.18 -9.46 23.00
C HIS A 33 5.84 -10.04 22.58
N GLY A 34 5.21 -9.51 21.53
CA GLY A 34 4.03 -10.09 20.95
C GLY A 34 3.46 -9.26 19.81
N PRO A 35 2.37 -9.75 19.18
CA PRO A 35 1.64 -8.97 18.19
C PRO A 35 1.17 -7.64 18.78
N VAL A 36 1.44 -6.55 18.07
CA VAL A 36 0.96 -5.21 18.46
C VAL A 36 -0.27 -4.87 17.66
N VAL A 37 -1.33 -4.48 18.37
CA VAL A 37 -2.61 -4.11 17.77
C VAL A 37 -2.42 -2.98 16.76
N GLY A 38 -2.88 -3.20 15.52
CA GLY A 38 -2.73 -2.28 14.39
C GLY A 38 -1.59 -2.62 13.44
N PHE A 39 -0.73 -3.59 13.79
CA PHE A 39 0.36 -4.05 12.94
C PHE A 39 0.23 -5.55 12.67
N ARG A 40 0.06 -5.91 11.39
CA ARG A 40 0.05 -7.31 10.96
C ARG A 40 1.43 -7.90 11.11
N GLU A 41 1.53 -9.13 11.60
CA GLU A 41 2.81 -9.80 11.79
C GLU A 41 3.59 -9.94 10.47
N GLU A 42 2.90 -10.15 9.33
CA GLU A 42 3.58 -10.22 8.03
C GLU A 42 4.16 -8.85 7.62
N ASP A 43 3.38 -7.77 7.76
CA ASP A 43 3.85 -6.41 7.51
C ASP A 43 4.99 -6.03 8.46
N VAL A 44 4.89 -6.44 9.73
CA VAL A 44 5.92 -6.22 10.75
C VAL A 44 7.21 -6.90 10.34
N ALA A 45 7.15 -8.21 10.06
CA ALA A 45 8.29 -8.99 9.63
C ALA A 45 8.91 -8.38 8.38
N TYR A 46 8.08 -8.04 7.39
CA TYR A 46 8.53 -7.45 6.14
C TYR A 46 9.30 -6.13 6.37
N HIS A 47 8.72 -5.17 7.10
CA HIS A 47 9.36 -3.86 7.32
C HIS A 47 10.59 -3.95 8.23
N LEU A 48 10.61 -4.86 9.22
CA LEU A 48 11.82 -5.15 10.00
C LEU A 48 12.94 -5.70 9.12
N LEU A 49 12.64 -6.60 8.17
CA LEU A 49 13.62 -7.11 7.22
C LEU A 49 14.08 -6.03 6.22
N CYS A 50 13.20 -5.12 5.78
CA CYS A 50 13.59 -3.94 5.00
C CYS A 50 14.57 -3.05 5.75
N LEU A 51 14.28 -2.78 7.03
CA LEU A 51 15.14 -1.98 7.89
C LEU A 51 16.52 -2.65 8.03
N LEU A 52 16.57 -3.96 8.27
CA LEU A 52 17.82 -4.72 8.36
C LEU A 52 18.63 -4.73 7.06
N GLU A 53 17.99 -4.90 5.90
CA GLU A 53 18.66 -4.81 4.59
C GLU A 53 19.32 -3.45 4.36
N THR A 54 18.76 -2.40 4.95
CA THR A 54 19.24 -1.03 4.81
C THR A 54 20.37 -0.73 5.83
N GLU A 55 20.25 -1.23 7.05
CA GLU A 55 21.09 -0.84 8.19
C GLU A 55 22.30 -1.75 8.44
N LEU A 56 22.29 -2.99 7.93
CA LEU A 56 23.40 -3.94 8.10
C LEU A 56 24.60 -3.69 7.18
N PRO A 57 24.44 -3.37 5.88
CA PRO A 57 25.57 -3.07 4.99
C PRO A 57 26.25 -1.72 5.28
N GLY A 58 25.61 -0.85 6.08
CA GLY A 58 26.15 0.46 6.43
C GLY A 58 27.34 0.37 7.40
N ASN A 59 28.38 1.15 7.13
CA ASN A 59 29.46 1.37 8.09
C ASN A 59 29.01 2.46 9.08
N ASN A 60 29.15 2.19 10.37
CA ASN A 60 28.67 2.98 11.51
C ASN A 60 29.37 4.37 11.60
N GLN A 61 29.19 5.25 10.59
CA GLN A 61 29.76 6.59 10.49
C GLN A 61 28.89 7.65 11.20
N GLY A 62 28.08 7.24 12.17
CA GLY A 62 27.17 8.13 12.91
C GLY A 62 25.82 8.42 12.23
N ILE A 63 25.60 7.88 11.02
CA ILE A 63 24.34 8.03 10.28
C ILE A 63 23.64 6.64 10.26
N GLY A 64 22.47 6.54 10.90
CA GLY A 64 21.64 5.32 10.95
C GLY A 64 21.57 4.67 12.34
N LEU A 65 21.14 3.41 12.39
CA LEU A 65 20.95 2.67 13.64
C LEU A 65 22.27 2.29 14.30
N THR A 66 22.33 2.46 15.62
CA THR A 66 23.44 1.96 16.44
C THR A 66 23.51 0.42 16.41
N ASP A 67 24.67 -0.17 16.73
CA ASP A 67 24.81 -1.63 16.82
C ASP A 67 23.80 -2.27 17.77
N HIS A 68 23.45 -1.56 18.85
CA HIS A 68 22.46 -2.02 19.81
C HIS A 68 21.04 -2.01 19.21
N GLU A 69 20.69 -0.95 18.49
CA GLU A 69 19.39 -0.85 17.80
C GLU A 69 19.26 -1.87 16.68
N VAL A 70 20.31 -2.13 15.90
CA VAL A 70 20.31 -3.24 14.93
C VAL A 70 20.09 -4.58 15.61
N ALA A 71 20.72 -4.82 16.77
CA ALA A 71 20.50 -6.04 17.53
C ALA A 71 19.06 -6.14 18.07
N ASP A 72 18.43 -5.02 18.45
CA ASP A 72 17.01 -4.98 18.83
C ASP A 72 16.10 -5.36 17.65
N VAL A 73 16.35 -4.78 16.47
CA VAL A 73 15.59 -5.09 15.24
C VAL A 73 15.77 -6.56 14.85
N LEU A 74 16.98 -7.11 14.92
CA LEU A 74 17.25 -8.53 14.65
C LEU A 74 16.47 -9.45 15.60
N ARG A 75 16.46 -9.14 16.90
CA ARG A 75 15.71 -9.91 17.90
C ARG A 75 14.20 -9.81 17.69
N CYS A 76 13.72 -8.63 17.34
CA CYS A 76 12.32 -8.41 17.04
C CYS A 76 11.91 -9.20 15.78
N ALA A 77 12.69 -9.11 14.70
CA ALA A 77 12.43 -9.85 13.46
C ALA A 77 12.40 -11.37 13.69
N ASP A 78 13.36 -11.91 14.46
CA ASP A 78 13.39 -13.33 14.82
C ASP A 78 12.11 -13.78 15.55
N ALA A 79 11.66 -12.98 16.52
CA ALA A 79 10.45 -13.25 17.29
C ALA A 79 9.19 -13.21 16.42
N VAL A 80 9.05 -12.20 15.56
CA VAL A 80 7.90 -12.04 14.66
C VAL A 80 7.86 -13.18 13.64
N LEU A 81 8.98 -13.48 12.98
CA LEU A 81 9.06 -14.58 12.02
C LEU A 81 8.76 -15.94 12.67
N ALA A 82 9.07 -16.11 13.97
CA ALA A 82 8.75 -17.32 14.72
C ALA A 82 7.25 -17.48 14.95
N ARG A 83 6.55 -16.39 15.29
CA ARG A 83 5.10 -16.41 15.42
C ARG A 83 4.39 -16.69 14.10
N LEU A 84 4.99 -16.29 12.97
CA LEU A 84 4.52 -16.61 11.62
C LEU A 84 4.82 -18.04 11.14
N ASN A 85 5.44 -18.89 11.98
CA ASN A 85 5.87 -20.23 11.60
C ASN A 85 6.79 -20.29 10.36
N ILE A 86 7.49 -19.20 10.05
CA ILE A 86 8.52 -19.20 9.01
C ILE A 86 9.72 -19.91 9.62
N ILE A 87 10.21 -21.01 9.04
CA ILE A 87 11.32 -21.78 9.65
C ILE A 87 12.67 -21.09 9.43
N ARG A 88 12.83 -20.44 8.27
CA ARG A 88 14.09 -19.79 7.89
C ARG A 88 14.28 -18.49 8.69
N ARG A 89 15.45 -18.34 9.30
CA ARG A 89 15.82 -17.20 10.16
C ARG A 89 17.02 -16.45 9.60
N VAL A 90 17.17 -15.21 10.05
CA VAL A 90 18.42 -14.46 9.89
C VAL A 90 19.47 -15.09 10.81
N PRO A 91 20.64 -15.51 10.29
CA PRO A 91 21.57 -16.40 11.00
C PRO A 91 22.49 -15.69 12.01
N PHE A 92 22.27 -14.40 12.26
CA PHE A 92 23.11 -13.58 13.14
C PHE A 92 22.24 -12.68 14.03
N ARG A 93 22.85 -12.22 15.12
CA ARG A 93 22.22 -11.41 16.19
C ARG A 93 22.81 -10.01 16.33
N THR A 94 23.93 -9.74 15.66
CA THR A 94 24.62 -8.45 15.70
C THR A 94 25.13 -8.04 14.31
N ARG A 95 25.38 -6.73 14.11
CA ARG A 95 26.02 -6.22 12.89
C ARG A 95 27.42 -6.82 12.68
N ARG A 96 28.15 -7.08 13.78
CA ARG A 96 29.45 -7.74 13.74
C ARG A 96 29.35 -9.15 13.17
N GLU A 97 28.44 -9.97 13.69
CA GLU A 97 28.22 -11.33 13.21
C GLU A 97 27.80 -11.34 11.73
N TYR A 98 27.00 -10.38 11.28
CA TYR A 98 26.70 -10.23 9.86
C TYR A 98 27.97 -10.10 9.01
N TRP A 99 28.90 -9.19 9.36
CA TRP A 99 30.14 -9.02 8.63
C TRP A 99 31.08 -10.23 8.70
N GLU A 100 31.06 -10.99 9.79
CA GLU A 100 31.82 -12.25 9.93
C GLU A 100 31.27 -13.34 8.98
N HIS A 101 29.97 -13.32 8.68
CA HIS A 101 29.29 -14.36 7.90
C HIS A 101 28.97 -13.97 6.46
N VAL A 102 29.02 -12.68 6.09
CA VAL A 102 28.57 -12.20 4.76
C VAL A 102 29.33 -12.88 3.61
N ASN A 103 30.62 -13.15 3.78
CA ASN A 103 31.46 -13.79 2.77
C ASN A 103 31.17 -15.30 2.61
N THR A 104 30.56 -15.93 3.61
CA THR A 104 30.32 -17.39 3.62
C THR A 104 28.84 -17.76 3.45
N GLN A 105 27.93 -16.89 3.90
CA GLN A 105 26.47 -17.12 3.90
C GLN A 105 25.70 -16.20 2.95
N GLY A 106 26.39 -15.26 2.30
CA GLY A 106 25.80 -14.30 1.38
C GLY A 106 25.42 -12.97 2.04
N SER A 107 25.07 -12.00 1.19
CA SER A 107 24.56 -10.70 1.58
C SER A 107 23.24 -10.79 2.34
N ILE A 108 22.89 -9.75 3.09
CA ILE A 108 21.60 -9.69 3.79
C ILE A 108 20.42 -9.84 2.83
N THR A 109 20.52 -9.29 1.62
CA THR A 109 19.49 -9.40 0.58
C THR A 109 19.28 -10.85 0.15
N GLU A 110 20.36 -11.63 -0.02
CA GLU A 110 20.27 -13.05 -0.39
C GLU A 110 19.68 -13.90 0.73
N ILE A 111 20.01 -13.56 1.99
CA ILE A 111 19.45 -14.23 3.19
C ILE A 111 17.97 -13.91 3.35
N CYS A 112 17.57 -12.65 3.18
CA CYS A 112 16.19 -12.20 3.31
C CYS A 112 15.29 -12.63 2.15
N GLY A 113 15.81 -12.76 0.93
CA GLY A 113 15.04 -13.05 -0.28
C GLY A 113 14.03 -14.22 -0.12
N PRO A 114 14.46 -15.41 0.35
CA PRO A 114 13.55 -16.52 0.57
C PRO A 114 12.53 -16.29 1.71
N ILE A 115 12.91 -15.53 2.74
CA ILE A 115 12.02 -15.17 3.86
C ILE A 115 10.92 -14.23 3.35
N LEU A 116 11.30 -13.21 2.57
CA LEU A 116 10.40 -12.27 1.91
C LEU A 116 9.48 -12.98 0.91
N GLY A 117 9.99 -13.97 0.17
CA GLY A 117 9.15 -14.82 -0.69
C GLY A 117 8.07 -15.55 0.10
N LYS A 118 8.42 -16.14 1.26
CA LYS A 118 7.45 -16.83 2.11
C LYS A 118 6.44 -15.88 2.74
N LEU A 119 6.87 -14.69 3.16
CA LEU A 119 5.97 -13.64 3.64
C LEU A 119 4.99 -13.23 2.54
N ALA A 120 5.46 -13.06 1.31
CA ALA A 120 4.60 -12.71 0.18
C ALA A 120 3.59 -13.83 -0.15
N ASP A 121 3.97 -15.11 0.00
CA ASP A 121 3.02 -16.23 -0.13
C ASP A 121 1.94 -16.20 0.96
N LEU A 122 2.32 -15.96 2.23
CA LEU A 122 1.36 -15.81 3.33
C LEU A 122 0.41 -14.63 3.10
N GLU A 123 0.94 -13.51 2.63
CA GLU A 123 0.14 -12.33 2.25
C GLU A 123 -0.76 -12.63 1.04
N ARG A 124 -0.27 -13.35 0.03
CA ARG A 124 -1.05 -13.75 -1.14
C ARG A 124 -2.18 -14.68 -0.74
N ASP A 125 -1.93 -15.66 0.11
CA ASP A 125 -2.96 -16.57 0.62
C ASP A 125 -4.00 -15.82 1.46
N ALA A 126 -3.57 -14.88 2.31
CA ALA A 126 -4.48 -13.96 3.01
C ALA A 126 -5.27 -13.05 2.05
N SER A 127 -4.66 -12.59 0.95
CA SER A 127 -5.28 -11.72 -0.06
C SER A 127 -6.20 -12.48 -1.05
N ARG A 128 -5.95 -13.79 -1.23
CA ARG A 128 -6.86 -14.74 -1.92
C ARG A 128 -8.01 -15.16 -1.00
N ALA A 129 -7.77 -15.17 0.30
CA ALA A 129 -8.78 -15.32 1.34
C ALA A 129 -9.52 -13.99 1.66
N GLY A 130 -9.04 -12.85 1.15
CA GLY A 130 -9.59 -11.52 1.41
C GLY A 130 -11.05 -11.36 0.98
N PHE A 131 -11.87 -10.92 1.94
CA PHE A 131 -13.30 -10.57 1.89
C PHE A 131 -14.16 -11.34 0.91
N ARG A 132 -14.21 -12.64 1.11
CA ARG A 132 -15.32 -13.43 0.63
C ARG A 132 -16.57 -12.95 1.39
N GLY A 133 -17.64 -12.55 0.70
CA GLY A 133 -18.99 -12.61 1.29
C GLY A 133 -19.23 -14.03 1.82
N VAL A 134 -20.33 -14.30 2.54
CA VAL A 134 -20.68 -15.64 3.07
C VAL A 134 -20.49 -16.78 2.03
N ASN A 135 -20.51 -16.45 0.74
CA ASN A 135 -20.33 -17.37 -0.40
C ASN A 135 -18.95 -17.38 -1.09
N GLY A 136 -18.02 -16.45 -0.87
CA GLY A 136 -16.75 -16.46 -1.62
C GLY A 136 -16.29 -15.20 -2.35
N ASP A 137 -17.12 -14.16 -2.43
CA ASP A 137 -16.88 -13.07 -3.39
C ASP A 137 -16.15 -11.88 -2.76
N LEU A 138 -15.10 -11.37 -3.42
CA LEU A 138 -14.37 -10.15 -3.02
C LEU A 138 -15.34 -8.96 -2.91
N ARG A 139 -15.46 -8.38 -1.71
CA ARG A 139 -16.28 -7.20 -1.40
C ARG A 139 -15.43 -6.13 -0.72
N ASN A 140 -16.02 -4.96 -0.48
CA ASN A 140 -15.54 -3.99 0.52
C ASN A 140 -14.26 -3.22 0.15
N ILE A 141 -14.27 -2.55 -1.00
CA ILE A 141 -13.19 -1.64 -1.42
C ILE A 141 -13.45 -0.23 -0.89
N ILE A 142 -12.44 0.36 -0.27
CA ILE A 142 -12.46 1.76 0.17
C ILE A 142 -11.61 2.57 -0.79
N PHE A 143 -12.20 3.62 -1.35
CA PHE A 143 -11.59 4.44 -2.38
C PHE A 143 -12.09 5.87 -2.32
N ALA A 144 -11.49 6.76 -3.11
CA ALA A 144 -11.83 8.17 -3.20
C ALA A 144 -11.83 8.88 -1.84
N ALA A 145 -10.90 8.53 -0.94
CA ALA A 145 -10.70 9.24 0.31
C ALA A 145 -9.75 10.40 0.10
N LYS A 146 -10.13 11.58 0.60
CA LYS A 146 -9.27 12.77 0.59
C LYS A 146 -8.24 12.75 1.72
N ASP A 147 -8.67 12.27 2.89
CA ASP A 147 -7.86 12.09 4.08
C ASP A 147 -7.88 10.61 4.49
N LYS A 148 -6.92 10.19 5.33
CA LYS A 148 -6.89 8.82 5.86
C LYS A 148 -8.17 8.54 6.65
N PRO A 149 -9.05 7.63 6.21
CA PRO A 149 -10.29 7.33 6.91
C PRO A 149 -9.98 6.59 8.20
N GLU A 150 -10.66 6.97 9.28
CA GLU A 150 -10.70 6.16 10.50
C GLU A 150 -11.84 5.16 10.35
N ILE A 151 -11.51 3.87 10.34
CA ILE A 151 -12.47 2.80 10.15
C ILE A 151 -12.57 2.00 11.44
N VAL A 152 -13.79 1.83 11.92
CA VAL A 152 -14.13 0.94 13.03
C VAL A 152 -15.00 -0.18 12.49
N TRP A 153 -14.78 -1.37 13.02
CA TRP A 153 -15.56 -2.53 12.62
C TRP A 153 -16.83 -2.65 13.46
N ILE A 154 -17.98 -2.90 12.81
CA ILE A 154 -19.26 -3.11 13.49
C ILE A 154 -19.57 -4.60 13.61
N ASN A 155 -19.34 -5.37 12.53
CA ASN A 155 -19.61 -6.80 12.53
C ASN A 155 -18.59 -7.61 11.73
N PHE A 156 -17.76 -8.35 12.46
CA PHE A 156 -16.61 -9.08 11.94
C PHE A 156 -16.99 -10.28 11.06
N ASP A 157 -18.05 -11.01 11.40
CA ASP A 157 -18.48 -12.22 10.68
C ASP A 157 -19.14 -11.92 9.33
N GLN A 158 -19.66 -10.71 9.16
CA GLN A 158 -20.33 -10.22 7.95
C GLN A 158 -19.46 -9.23 7.14
N GLY A 159 -18.26 -8.89 7.62
CA GLY A 159 -17.40 -7.90 6.96
C GLY A 159 -17.95 -6.48 6.98
N ILE A 160 -18.71 -6.11 8.02
CA ILE A 160 -19.35 -4.80 8.17
C ILE A 160 -18.45 -3.88 9.00
N TYR A 161 -18.18 -2.70 8.46
CA TYR A 161 -17.39 -1.64 9.08
C TYR A 161 -18.09 -0.30 8.87
N GLU A 162 -17.89 0.57 9.86
CA GLU A 162 -18.24 1.98 9.86
C GLU A 162 -16.99 2.82 9.61
N ILE A 163 -17.11 3.87 8.82
CA ILE A 163 -16.09 4.91 8.76
C ILE A 163 -16.49 5.92 9.84
N THR A 164 -15.80 5.90 10.97
CA THR A 164 -16.19 6.66 12.17
C THR A 164 -15.65 8.09 12.17
N ASN A 165 -14.64 8.37 11.35
CA ASN A 165 -14.05 9.70 11.20
C ASN A 165 -13.38 9.84 9.82
N ASN A 166 -13.25 11.07 9.30
CA ASN A 166 -12.82 11.35 7.92
C ASN A 166 -13.68 10.60 6.88
N ALA A 167 -15.01 10.69 7.04
CA ALA A 167 -16.02 9.97 6.25
C ALA A 167 -16.14 10.40 4.78
N ASP A 168 -15.26 11.25 4.27
CA ASP A 168 -15.29 11.70 2.87
C ASP A 168 -14.64 10.70 1.91
N CYS A 169 -15.02 9.42 2.01
CA CYS A 169 -14.58 8.35 1.12
C CYS A 169 -15.76 7.50 0.63
N LEU A 170 -15.50 6.64 -0.36
CA LEU A 170 -16.47 5.74 -0.96
C LEU A 170 -16.17 4.29 -0.57
N LYS A 171 -17.23 3.53 -0.30
CA LYS A 171 -17.18 2.10 0.05
C LYS A 171 -17.93 1.26 -0.99
N TYR A 172 -17.20 0.62 -1.89
CA TYR A 172 -17.79 -0.37 -2.79
C TYR A 172 -18.00 -1.68 -2.04
N ASP A 173 -19.26 -2.03 -1.77
CA ASP A 173 -19.69 -3.14 -0.90
C ASP A 173 -20.30 -4.32 -1.67
N ARG A 174 -20.29 -4.28 -2.99
CA ARG A 174 -20.79 -5.35 -3.85
C ARG A 174 -19.67 -6.35 -4.20
N PRO A 175 -20.01 -7.62 -4.51
CA PRO A 175 -19.09 -8.57 -5.11
C PRO A 175 -18.41 -8.00 -6.36
N ILE A 176 -17.12 -8.28 -6.54
CA ILE A 176 -16.45 -8.08 -7.83
C ILE A 176 -16.64 -9.33 -8.70
N PRO A 177 -17.31 -9.22 -9.86
CA PRO A 177 -17.47 -10.34 -10.78
C PRO A 177 -16.14 -10.88 -11.32
N ALA A 178 -16.11 -12.14 -11.78
CA ALA A 178 -14.94 -12.72 -12.46
C ALA A 178 -14.55 -11.97 -13.76
N ALA A 179 -15.51 -11.25 -14.34
CA ALA A 179 -15.30 -10.36 -15.49
C ALA A 179 -14.60 -9.03 -15.12
N GLY A 180 -14.39 -8.76 -13.84
CA GLY A 180 -13.91 -7.48 -13.33
C GLY A 180 -15.06 -6.57 -12.88
N LEU A 181 -14.70 -5.38 -12.39
CA LEU A 181 -15.64 -4.32 -12.03
C LEU A 181 -15.71 -3.33 -13.19
N THR A 182 -16.85 -3.18 -13.86
CA THR A 182 -17.00 -2.25 -14.99
C THR A 182 -17.39 -0.84 -14.55
N MET A 183 -17.23 0.15 -15.43
CA MET A 183 -17.75 1.51 -15.23
C MET A 183 -19.27 1.49 -15.04
N THR A 184 -19.98 0.63 -15.77
CA THR A 184 -21.43 0.46 -15.62
C THR A 184 -21.78 -0.11 -14.25
N ASP A 185 -21.05 -1.10 -13.75
CA ASP A 185 -21.25 -1.63 -12.39
C ASP A 185 -21.03 -0.56 -11.33
N LEU A 186 -20.00 0.28 -11.49
CA LEU A 186 -19.73 1.38 -10.59
C LEU A 186 -20.83 2.45 -10.65
N LEU A 187 -21.31 2.81 -11.84
CA LEU A 187 -22.39 3.79 -12.02
C LEU A 187 -23.73 3.29 -11.47
N ASP A 188 -24.03 2.00 -11.64
CA ASP A 188 -25.20 1.38 -11.03
C ASP A 188 -25.07 1.35 -9.51
N TRP A 189 -23.93 0.94 -8.98
CA TRP A 189 -23.65 1.04 -7.54
C TRP A 189 -23.83 2.48 -7.02
N TRP A 190 -23.31 3.47 -7.75
CA TRP A 190 -23.37 4.89 -7.39
C TRP A 190 -24.80 5.44 -7.40
N LYS A 191 -25.66 4.95 -8.31
CA LYS A 191 -27.09 5.30 -8.37
C LYS A 191 -27.82 4.98 -7.06
N HIS A 192 -27.39 3.96 -6.35
CA HIS A 192 -28.00 3.54 -5.08
C HIS A 192 -27.38 4.20 -3.85
N ARG A 193 -26.51 5.21 -4.02
CA ARG A 193 -25.91 6.02 -2.93
C ARG A 193 -26.65 7.35 -2.72
N ASP A 194 -26.44 7.94 -1.54
CA ASP A 194 -27.21 9.06 -0.98
C ASP A 194 -27.61 10.15 -1.99
N GLY A 195 -28.92 10.22 -2.25
CA GLY A 195 -29.53 11.23 -3.12
C GLY A 195 -29.21 11.08 -4.61
N ASN A 196 -28.56 10.00 -5.07
CA ASN A 196 -28.23 9.81 -6.49
C ASN A 196 -29.36 9.17 -7.32
N TYR A 197 -30.27 8.43 -6.68
CA TYR A 197 -31.30 7.65 -7.37
C TYR A 197 -32.21 8.54 -8.24
N SER A 198 -32.60 9.71 -7.72
CA SER A 198 -33.48 10.68 -8.40
C SER A 198 -32.77 11.56 -9.43
N LEU A 199 -31.44 11.58 -9.47
CA LEU A 199 -30.69 12.40 -10.42
C LEU A 199 -30.77 11.84 -11.83
N ALA A 200 -30.85 12.72 -12.83
CA ALA A 200 -30.71 12.34 -14.23
C ALA A 200 -29.33 11.68 -14.48
N PRO A 201 -29.22 10.70 -15.40
CA PRO A 201 -27.97 9.95 -15.63
C PRO A 201 -26.73 10.83 -15.84
N ALA A 202 -26.84 11.89 -16.65
CA ALA A 202 -25.73 12.82 -16.92
C ALA A 202 -25.28 13.58 -15.66
N VAL A 203 -26.21 14.05 -14.84
CA VAL A 203 -25.92 14.75 -13.58
C VAL A 203 -25.25 13.81 -12.59
N ARG A 204 -25.76 12.57 -12.49
CA ARG A 204 -25.19 11.53 -11.63
C ARG A 204 -23.76 11.17 -12.03
N LEU A 205 -23.51 11.01 -13.33
CA LEU A 205 -22.18 10.76 -13.88
C LEU A 205 -21.24 11.92 -13.55
N GLN A 206 -21.66 13.17 -13.77
CA GLN A 206 -20.84 14.33 -13.44
C GLN A 206 -20.52 14.41 -11.94
N ARG A 207 -21.49 14.10 -11.07
CA ARG A 207 -21.29 14.05 -9.62
C ARG A 207 -20.25 13.00 -9.23
N LEU A 208 -20.26 11.82 -9.87
CA LEU A 208 -19.23 10.80 -9.64
C LEU A 208 -17.86 11.29 -10.10
N LYS A 209 -17.76 11.83 -11.32
CA LYS A 209 -16.51 12.39 -11.87
C LYS A 209 -15.89 13.41 -10.92
N THR A 210 -16.70 14.34 -10.41
CA THR A 210 -16.26 15.33 -9.42
C THR A 210 -15.80 14.67 -8.13
N LYS A 211 -16.58 13.75 -7.54
CA LYS A 211 -16.18 13.06 -6.30
C LYS A 211 -14.87 12.29 -6.43
N LEU A 212 -14.65 11.61 -7.56
CA LEU A 212 -13.40 10.89 -7.82
C LEU A 212 -12.23 11.86 -8.04
N ALA A 213 -12.41 12.91 -8.82
CA ALA A 213 -11.37 13.90 -9.06
C ALA A 213 -10.99 14.67 -7.78
N ASP A 214 -11.95 15.00 -6.93
CA ASP A 214 -11.71 15.72 -5.67
C ASP A 214 -10.95 14.88 -4.63
N SER A 215 -10.97 13.55 -4.78
CA SER A 215 -10.18 12.66 -3.92
C SER A 215 -8.69 12.64 -4.27
N CYS A 216 -8.34 12.86 -5.54
CA CYS A 216 -6.95 12.90 -5.98
C CYS A 216 -6.14 13.95 -5.22
N SER A 217 -4.86 13.65 -4.96
CA SER A 217 -4.00 14.51 -4.16
C SER A 217 -3.97 15.94 -4.72
N PRO A 218 -4.25 16.98 -3.91
CA PRO A 218 -4.13 18.35 -4.38
C PRO A 218 -2.69 18.72 -4.74
N LYS A 219 -1.71 17.96 -4.25
CA LYS A 219 -0.27 18.14 -4.52
C LYS A 219 0.17 17.47 -5.83
N SER A 220 -0.67 16.65 -6.45
CA SER A 220 -0.38 15.95 -7.71
C SER A 220 -1.45 16.25 -8.76
N PRO A 221 -1.29 17.29 -9.59
CA PRO A 221 -2.22 17.55 -10.70
C PRO A 221 -2.26 16.40 -11.72
N LEU A 222 -1.25 15.52 -11.70
CA LEU A 222 -1.06 14.41 -12.61
C LEU A 222 -2.11 13.31 -12.41
N GLU A 223 -2.54 13.06 -11.17
CA GLU A 223 -3.61 12.10 -10.88
C GLU A 223 -4.92 12.51 -11.57
N LYS A 224 -5.27 13.79 -11.47
CA LYS A 224 -6.46 14.35 -12.13
C LYS A 224 -6.34 14.28 -13.65
N HIS A 225 -5.13 14.47 -14.19
CA HIS A 225 -4.83 14.32 -15.61
C HIS A 225 -5.08 12.88 -16.07
N LEU A 226 -4.50 11.89 -15.40
CA LEU A 226 -4.69 10.46 -15.69
C LEU A 226 -6.18 10.11 -15.63
N LEU A 227 -6.86 10.50 -14.57
CA LEU A 227 -8.28 10.23 -14.37
C LEU A 227 -9.13 10.84 -15.50
N ARG A 228 -8.85 12.09 -15.91
CA ARG A 228 -9.52 12.75 -17.05
C ARG A 228 -9.35 11.95 -18.34
N VAL A 229 -8.12 11.56 -18.68
CA VAL A 229 -7.85 10.77 -19.90
C VAL A 229 -8.54 9.41 -19.84
N TYR A 230 -8.56 8.77 -18.66
CA TYR A 230 -9.27 7.50 -18.48
C TYR A 230 -10.79 7.66 -18.73
N TRP A 231 -11.40 8.76 -18.29
CA TRP A 231 -12.80 9.04 -18.56
C TRP A 231 -13.10 9.22 -20.05
N GLU A 232 -12.21 9.87 -20.79
CA GLU A 232 -12.31 10.02 -22.25
C GLU A 232 -12.17 8.67 -22.96
N PHE A 233 -11.18 7.87 -22.55
CA PHE A 233 -10.99 6.50 -23.03
C PHE A 233 -12.23 5.64 -22.80
N ALA A 234 -12.75 5.62 -21.58
CA ALA A 234 -13.93 4.84 -21.21
C ALA A 234 -15.18 5.29 -21.97
N HIS A 235 -15.33 6.59 -22.22
CA HIS A 235 -16.45 7.11 -23.00
C HIS A 235 -16.36 6.68 -24.46
N ALA A 236 -15.17 6.71 -25.06
CA ALA A 236 -14.94 6.29 -26.45
C ALA A 236 -15.14 4.77 -26.63
N ARG A 237 -14.71 3.96 -25.66
CA ARG A 237 -14.82 2.48 -25.71
C ARG A 237 -16.20 1.96 -25.29
N GLY A 238 -16.94 2.72 -24.50
CA GLY A 238 -18.21 2.32 -23.89
C GLY A 238 -18.01 1.78 -22.46
N PHE A 239 -18.89 2.20 -21.55
CA PHE A 239 -18.76 1.92 -20.11
C PHE A 239 -19.02 0.45 -19.73
N ASP A 240 -19.82 -0.28 -20.51
CA ASP A 240 -20.12 -1.69 -20.22
C ASP A 240 -18.90 -2.60 -20.40
N ALA A 241 -17.99 -2.25 -21.29
CA ALA A 241 -16.79 -3.02 -21.62
C ALA A 241 -15.50 -2.45 -21.01
N THR A 242 -15.61 -1.35 -20.25
CA THR A 242 -14.46 -0.66 -19.66
C THR A 242 -14.45 -0.88 -18.15
N PRO A 243 -13.33 -1.33 -17.55
CA PRO A 243 -13.21 -1.44 -16.10
C PRO A 243 -13.43 -0.11 -15.38
N ALA A 244 -13.87 -0.18 -14.13
CA ALA A 244 -13.93 0.95 -13.24
C ALA A 244 -12.52 1.37 -12.82
N ILE A 245 -12.23 2.68 -12.91
CA ILE A 245 -11.07 3.27 -12.26
C ILE A 245 -11.46 3.80 -10.87
N LEU A 246 -10.78 3.32 -9.85
CA LEU A 246 -10.99 3.72 -8.47
C LEU A 246 -9.76 4.54 -8.02
N PRO A 247 -9.86 5.84 -7.74
CA PRO A 247 -8.75 6.62 -7.21
C PRO A 247 -8.57 6.42 -5.70
N GLN A 248 -7.37 6.68 -5.18
CA GLN A 248 -7.06 6.77 -3.75
C GLN A 248 -7.56 5.55 -2.98
N VAL A 249 -7.10 4.38 -3.41
CA VAL A 249 -7.59 3.07 -2.99
C VAL A 249 -6.77 2.54 -1.83
N TYR A 250 -7.46 2.05 -0.81
CA TYR A 250 -6.83 1.45 0.35
C TYR A 250 -6.62 -0.05 0.10
N LEU A 251 -5.36 -0.46 -0.02
CA LEU A 251 -4.96 -1.85 -0.09
C LEU A 251 -4.73 -2.42 1.31
N HIS A 252 -5.13 -3.68 1.46
CA HIS A 252 -5.12 -4.47 2.69
C HIS A 252 -6.23 -4.14 3.68
N TYR A 253 -6.96 -5.19 4.03
CA TYR A 253 -7.84 -5.20 5.18
C TYR A 253 -7.55 -6.46 5.98
N ASP A 254 -7.36 -6.27 7.28
CA ASP A 254 -6.94 -7.27 8.26
C ASP A 254 -8.11 -8.20 8.62
N PRO A 255 -8.14 -9.49 8.22
CA PRO A 255 -9.16 -10.44 8.62
C PRO A 255 -8.92 -11.02 10.03
N ILE A 256 -7.88 -10.62 10.78
CA ILE A 256 -7.56 -11.18 12.09
C ILE A 256 -7.73 -10.15 13.21
N ALA A 257 -8.86 -10.35 13.90
CA ALA A 257 -9.10 -10.23 15.34
C ALA A 257 -9.76 -8.96 15.89
N GLN A 258 -11.07 -8.79 15.69
CA GLN A 258 -11.87 -7.95 16.59
C GLN A 258 -12.23 -8.65 17.91
N ARG A 259 -12.39 -9.99 17.90
CA ARG A 259 -12.56 -10.78 19.14
C ARG A 259 -11.40 -10.67 20.14
N VAL A 260 -10.23 -10.18 19.73
CA VAL A 260 -9.08 -9.89 20.62
C VAL A 260 -8.95 -8.37 20.90
N ARG A 261 -9.57 -7.51 20.09
CA ARG A 261 -9.52 -6.04 20.20
C ARG A 261 -10.65 -5.46 21.07
N ASP A 262 -11.75 -6.19 21.25
CA ASP A 262 -12.90 -5.75 22.07
C ASP A 262 -12.55 -5.60 23.57
N ASP A 263 -11.49 -6.28 24.05
CA ASP A 263 -11.07 -6.21 25.45
C ASP A 263 -10.23 -4.96 25.79
N GLN A 264 -9.74 -4.15 24.83
CA GLN A 264 -8.73 -3.11 25.11
C GLN A 264 -8.89 -1.74 24.42
N GLY A 265 -10.08 -1.39 23.93
CA GLY A 265 -10.37 -0.02 23.43
C GLY A 265 -9.78 0.27 22.04
N GLY A 266 -10.66 0.56 21.09
CA GLY A 266 -10.38 0.60 19.66
C GLY A 266 -9.15 1.41 19.25
N ARG A 267 -8.27 0.78 18.46
CA ARG A 267 -7.13 1.42 17.79
C ARG A 267 -7.33 1.50 16.28
N ILE A 268 -6.83 2.60 15.70
CA ILE A 268 -6.86 2.99 14.28
C ILE A 268 -5.92 2.08 13.45
N ILE A 269 -6.37 1.65 12.26
CA ILE A 269 -5.59 0.78 11.35
C ILE A 269 -4.72 1.64 10.41
N PRO A 270 -3.39 1.40 10.29
CA PRO A 270 -2.58 2.01 9.24
C PRO A 270 -2.81 1.30 7.90
N LEU A 271 -3.58 1.94 7.03
CA LEU A 271 -3.87 1.43 5.69
C LEU A 271 -2.84 1.95 4.66
N GLN A 272 -2.59 1.16 3.61
CA GLN A 272 -1.74 1.57 2.48
C GLN A 272 -2.59 2.13 1.33
N VAL A 273 -2.44 3.41 1.00
CA VAL A 273 -3.14 4.08 -0.11
C VAL A 273 -2.38 3.89 -1.42
N ARG A 274 -3.11 3.76 -2.52
CA ARG A 274 -2.60 3.73 -3.89
C ARG A 274 -3.34 4.74 -4.75
N ASP A 275 -2.69 5.26 -5.78
CA ASP A 275 -3.27 6.33 -6.60
C ASP A 275 -4.50 5.84 -7.37
N PHE A 276 -4.41 4.70 -8.05
CA PHE A 276 -5.55 4.09 -8.73
C PHE A 276 -5.56 2.57 -8.70
N MET A 277 -6.76 1.98 -8.75
CA MET A 277 -6.97 0.55 -8.90
C MET A 277 -8.05 0.22 -9.94
N LEU A 278 -7.82 -0.84 -10.71
CA LEU A 278 -8.77 -1.43 -11.65
C LEU A 278 -8.89 -2.93 -11.38
N PHE A 279 -10.10 -3.46 -11.52
CA PHE A 279 -10.38 -4.89 -11.48
C PHE A 279 -10.87 -5.34 -12.86
N THR A 280 -10.11 -6.21 -13.52
CA THR A 280 -10.41 -6.64 -14.89
C THR A 280 -10.68 -8.15 -14.94
N SER A 281 -11.00 -8.65 -16.13
CA SER A 281 -11.31 -10.06 -16.36
C SER A 281 -10.16 -10.98 -15.93
N GLY A 282 -10.49 -12.22 -15.57
CA GLY A 282 -9.49 -13.21 -15.15
C GLY A 282 -8.94 -12.97 -13.74
N GLY A 283 -9.57 -12.08 -12.96
CA GLY A 283 -9.16 -11.76 -11.59
C GLY A 283 -7.93 -10.86 -11.51
N ARG A 284 -7.55 -10.22 -12.62
CA ARG A 284 -6.46 -9.25 -12.70
C ARG A 284 -6.78 -8.01 -11.84
N ARG A 285 -5.78 -7.56 -11.08
CA ARG A 285 -5.88 -6.43 -10.15
C ARG A 285 -4.78 -5.44 -10.50
N ILE A 286 -5.14 -4.41 -11.24
CA ILE A 286 -4.17 -3.44 -11.76
C ILE A 286 -4.10 -2.26 -10.81
N ILE A 287 -2.89 -1.87 -10.42
CA ILE A 287 -2.58 -0.66 -9.67
C ILE A 287 -1.84 0.28 -10.61
N LEU A 288 -2.29 1.53 -10.67
CA LEU A 288 -1.57 2.60 -11.35
C LEU A 288 -1.07 3.59 -10.30
N GLU A 289 0.20 3.97 -10.39
CA GLU A 289 0.87 4.91 -9.48
C GLU A 289 1.51 6.03 -10.30
N ILE A 290 1.52 7.24 -9.77
CA ILE A 290 2.18 8.39 -10.38
C ILE A 290 3.35 8.83 -9.51
N ASP A 291 4.55 8.59 -10.02
CA ASP A 291 5.79 8.87 -9.30
C ASP A 291 6.25 10.32 -9.55
N GLY A 292 6.11 11.15 -8.52
CA GLY A 292 6.75 12.46 -8.43
C GLY A 292 8.22 12.41 -7.99
N ILE A 293 8.90 13.56 -8.04
CA ILE A 293 10.33 13.70 -7.64
C ILE A 293 10.61 13.19 -6.23
N GLN A 294 9.65 13.36 -5.33
CA GLN A 294 9.69 12.91 -3.94
C GLN A 294 9.71 11.38 -3.75
N HIS A 295 9.54 10.57 -4.81
CA HIS A 295 9.70 9.11 -4.73
C HIS A 295 11.13 8.63 -4.97
N TYR A 296 12.02 9.48 -5.48
CA TYR A 296 13.41 9.12 -5.79
C TYR A 296 14.43 10.21 -5.44
N SER A 297 13.99 11.28 -4.80
CA SER A 297 14.83 12.35 -4.28
C SER A 297 14.61 12.57 -2.79
N SER A 298 15.65 12.99 -2.08
CA SER A 298 15.55 13.51 -0.71
C SER A 298 14.83 14.86 -0.69
N ASP A 299 14.50 15.35 0.51
CA ASP A 299 13.79 16.62 0.71
C ASP A 299 14.52 17.84 0.10
N ASP A 300 15.84 17.73 -0.10
CA ASP A 300 16.69 18.73 -0.77
C ASP A 300 16.75 18.57 -2.31
N GLY A 301 16.01 17.61 -2.88
CA GLY A 301 15.89 17.35 -4.31
C GLY A 301 17.02 16.49 -4.89
N LEU A 302 17.98 16.04 -4.09
CA LEU A 302 19.08 15.19 -4.55
C LEU A 302 18.62 13.74 -4.79
N PRO A 303 19.21 13.01 -5.76
CA PRO A 303 18.89 11.59 -5.94
C PRO A 303 19.11 10.78 -4.65
N ALA A 304 18.10 10.01 -4.26
CA ALA A 304 18.11 9.19 -3.05
C ALA A 304 17.99 7.70 -3.39
N PRO A 305 19.11 6.98 -3.62
CA PRO A 305 19.09 5.55 -3.96
C PRO A 305 18.35 4.67 -2.94
N ARG A 306 18.31 5.09 -1.66
CA ARG A 306 17.58 4.39 -0.60
C ARG A 306 16.06 4.43 -0.80
N GLU A 307 15.50 5.59 -1.11
CA GLU A 307 14.05 5.74 -1.38
C GLU A 307 13.65 4.97 -2.65
N TYR A 308 14.49 5.03 -3.69
CA TYR A 308 14.30 4.23 -4.90
C TYR A 308 14.28 2.72 -4.61
N ALA A 309 15.20 2.22 -3.78
CA ALA A 309 15.25 0.80 -3.40
C ALA A 309 14.00 0.38 -2.60
N LYS A 310 13.54 1.21 -1.66
CA LYS A 310 12.30 1.01 -0.89
C LYS A 310 11.08 0.92 -1.80
N MET A 311 10.93 1.87 -2.72
CA MET A 311 9.85 1.88 -3.71
C MET A 311 9.85 0.60 -4.58
N THR A 312 11.01 0.22 -5.12
CA THR A 312 11.14 -0.97 -5.97
C THR A 312 10.85 -2.26 -5.17
N LYS A 313 11.14 -2.27 -3.86
CA LYS A 313 10.81 -3.39 -2.98
C LYS A 313 9.30 -3.53 -2.77
N GLU A 314 8.60 -2.42 -2.52
CA GLU A 314 7.13 -2.41 -2.43
C GLU A 314 6.47 -2.89 -3.73
N ASP A 315 6.96 -2.44 -4.89
CA ASP A 315 6.47 -2.89 -6.19
C ASP A 315 6.57 -4.43 -6.33
N ARG A 316 7.74 -5.00 -5.99
CA ARG A 316 7.91 -6.46 -5.98
C ARG A 316 6.95 -7.15 -5.01
N ARG A 317 6.73 -6.58 -3.81
CA ARG A 317 5.80 -7.15 -2.83
C ARG A 317 4.37 -7.20 -3.39
N LEU A 318 3.87 -6.09 -3.95
CA LEU A 318 2.56 -6.02 -4.59
C LEU A 318 2.42 -7.02 -5.74
N ARG A 319 3.45 -7.10 -6.60
CA ARG A 319 3.46 -8.07 -7.71
C ARG A 319 3.41 -9.51 -7.21
N LEU A 320 4.17 -9.84 -6.16
CA LEU A 320 4.10 -11.15 -5.53
C LEU A 320 2.73 -11.41 -4.90
N GLN A 321 2.00 -10.40 -4.44
CA GLN A 321 0.62 -10.57 -3.96
C GLN A 321 -0.41 -10.77 -5.10
N GLY A 322 0.00 -10.69 -6.36
CA GLY A 322 -0.85 -10.88 -7.53
C GLY A 322 -1.45 -9.58 -8.09
N TYR A 323 -0.92 -8.42 -7.69
CA TYR A 323 -1.24 -7.16 -8.34
C TYR A 323 -0.36 -6.94 -9.58
N GLU A 324 -0.92 -6.30 -10.60
CA GLU A 324 -0.15 -5.76 -11.72
C GLU A 324 0.08 -4.28 -11.42
N VAL A 325 1.34 -3.87 -11.28
CA VAL A 325 1.67 -2.49 -10.88
C VAL A 325 2.34 -1.77 -12.05
N TYR A 326 1.75 -0.66 -12.46
CA TYR A 326 2.28 0.23 -13.49
C TYR A 326 2.50 1.63 -12.90
N ARG A 327 3.71 2.16 -13.12
CA ARG A 327 4.16 3.45 -12.58
C ARG A 327 4.40 4.41 -13.72
N PHE A 328 3.90 5.63 -13.58
CA PHE A 328 4.15 6.73 -14.52
C PHE A 328 4.99 7.80 -13.84
N GLY A 329 6.15 8.11 -14.39
CA GLY A 329 6.99 9.19 -13.89
C GLY A 329 6.42 10.56 -14.26
N GLY A 330 6.58 11.54 -13.38
CA GLY A 330 6.10 12.91 -13.64
C GLY A 330 6.64 13.56 -14.92
N TYR A 331 7.79 13.10 -15.44
CA TYR A 331 8.33 13.54 -16.72
C TYR A 331 7.42 13.20 -17.91
N GLU A 332 6.73 12.06 -17.86
CA GLU A 332 5.83 11.58 -18.92
C GLU A 332 4.59 12.48 -19.08
N PHE A 333 4.28 13.29 -18.06
CA PHE A 333 3.15 14.22 -18.06
C PHE A 333 3.48 15.61 -18.63
N GLN A 334 4.70 15.85 -19.08
CA GLN A 334 5.06 17.12 -19.74
C GLN A 334 4.41 17.20 -21.12
N GLU A 335 3.88 18.37 -21.52
CA GLU A 335 3.17 18.55 -22.80
C GLU A 335 3.94 18.00 -24.02
N ARG A 336 5.27 18.21 -24.05
CA ARG A 336 6.16 17.71 -25.10
C ARG A 336 6.26 16.18 -25.22
N GLN A 337 5.81 15.43 -24.20
CA GLN A 337 5.75 13.97 -24.20
C GLN A 337 4.39 13.45 -24.67
N GLU A 338 3.46 14.34 -25.06
CA GLU A 338 2.10 13.98 -25.51
C GLU A 338 1.37 13.04 -24.53
N PRO A 339 1.19 13.44 -23.25
CA PRO A 339 0.74 12.53 -22.19
C PRO A 339 -0.63 11.89 -22.44
N ASP A 340 -1.55 12.60 -23.08
CA ASP A 340 -2.87 12.09 -23.42
C ASP A 340 -2.77 10.91 -24.37
N LYS A 341 -1.88 11.01 -25.37
CA LYS A 341 -1.63 9.94 -26.33
C LYS A 341 -0.99 8.73 -25.66
N MET A 342 0.06 8.96 -24.85
CA MET A 342 0.72 7.90 -24.08
C MET A 342 -0.27 7.13 -23.22
N LEU A 343 -1.11 7.83 -22.45
CA LEU A 343 -2.10 7.20 -21.58
C LEU A 343 -3.18 6.44 -22.37
N MET A 344 -3.66 6.99 -23.49
CA MET A 344 -4.62 6.32 -24.36
C MET A 344 -4.06 5.01 -24.94
N GLU A 345 -2.82 5.04 -25.42
CA GLU A 345 -2.11 3.86 -25.94
C GLU A 345 -1.92 2.82 -24.84
N PHE A 346 -1.45 3.23 -23.65
CA PHE A 346 -1.32 2.35 -22.50
C PHE A 346 -2.65 1.69 -22.10
N PHE A 347 -3.75 2.46 -21.98
CA PHE A 347 -5.05 1.89 -21.62
C PHE A 347 -5.58 0.93 -22.68
N ALA A 348 -5.32 1.19 -23.96
CA ALA A 348 -5.69 0.28 -25.03
C ALA A 348 -4.95 -1.06 -24.92
N GLU A 349 -3.65 -1.04 -24.59
CA GLU A 349 -2.81 -2.23 -24.46
C GLU A 349 -3.13 -3.03 -23.19
N VAL A 350 -3.10 -2.39 -22.02
CA VAL A 350 -3.23 -3.08 -20.73
C VAL A 350 -4.61 -3.73 -20.54
N LEU A 351 -5.64 -3.18 -21.17
CA LEU A 351 -7.03 -3.65 -21.12
C LEU A 351 -7.41 -4.56 -22.31
N ALA A 352 -6.49 -4.83 -23.24
CA ALA A 352 -6.68 -5.83 -24.29
C ALA A 352 -6.23 -7.24 -23.86
N LEU A 353 -5.41 -7.33 -22.81
CA LEU A 353 -4.92 -8.57 -22.18
C LEU A 353 -5.99 -9.22 -21.29
#